data_AF-A0A3D3E2I1-F1
#
_entry.id   AF-A0A3D3E2I1-F1
#
_cell.length_a   1.000
_cell.length_b   1.000
_cell.length_c   1.000
_cell.angle_alpha   90.00
_cell.angle_beta   90.00
_cell.angle_gamma   90.00
#
_symmetry.space_group_name_H-M   'P 1'
#
loop_
_entity.id
_entity.type
_entity.pdbx_description
1 polymer ?
#
loop_
_entity_poly.entity_id
_entity_poly.type
_entity_poly.pdbx_seq_one_letter_code
_entity_poly.pdbx_strand_id
1 'polypeptide(L)'
;MEMELPLYSFDHEGSIQFIQITDTHLVEAENGHLLGLETLHSLECVLNSVKAENSLFDFFVMSGDLSQDGSLRSYQRLKAALLPFKVPSFWFAGNHDCMENMQAVCQDTEHFNNVIRT
;
A
#
# COMPACT_ATOMS: atom_id res chain seq x y z
N MET A 1 4.86 34.30 -3.16
CA MET A 1 5.39 33.01 -2.70
C MET A 1 4.22 32.05 -2.81
N GLU A 2 4.16 31.28 -3.89
CA GLU A 2 3.08 30.30 -4.08
C GLU A 2 3.25 29.22 -3.01
N MET A 3 2.23 29.01 -2.19
CA MET A 3 2.18 27.88 -1.28
C MET A 3 1.77 26.66 -2.10
N GLU A 4 2.64 25.67 -2.22
CA GLU A 4 2.26 24.35 -2.73
C GLU A 4 1.14 23.78 -1.84
N LEU A 5 -0.05 23.63 -2.43
CA LEU A 5 -1.17 22.95 -1.81
C LEU A 5 -0.74 21.53 -1.42
N PRO A 6 -1.15 21.03 -0.25
CA PRO A 6 -0.86 19.67 0.13
C PRO A 6 -1.52 18.71 -0.87
N LEU A 7 -0.77 17.71 -1.30
CA LEU A 7 -1.20 16.69 -2.25
C LEU A 7 -2.47 15.96 -1.78
N TYR A 8 -2.55 15.70 -0.47
CA TYR A 8 -3.75 15.22 0.22
C TYR A 8 -4.12 16.13 1.39
N SER A 9 -5.41 16.40 1.53
CA SER A 9 -6.00 17.06 2.70
C SER A 9 -7.16 16.21 3.19
N PHE A 10 -7.03 15.68 4.40
CA PHE A 10 -8.08 14.93 5.09
C PHE A 10 -8.76 15.84 6.11
N ASP A 11 -9.23 17.00 5.63
CA ASP A 11 -9.83 18.04 6.46
C ASP A 11 -11.35 17.84 6.52
N HIS A 12 -11.75 16.77 7.20
CA HIS A 12 -13.15 16.50 7.52
C HIS A 12 -13.37 16.67 9.03
N GLU A 13 -14.56 17.11 9.44
CA GLU A 13 -14.92 17.12 10.86
C GLU A 13 -14.97 15.68 11.37
N GLY A 14 -13.93 15.23 12.09
CA GLY A 14 -13.82 13.88 12.62
C GLY A 14 -12.39 13.45 12.93
N SER A 15 -12.25 12.22 13.42
CA SER A 15 -10.93 11.58 13.55
C SER A 15 -10.47 11.07 12.20
N ILE A 16 -9.19 11.26 11.86
CA ILE A 16 -8.55 10.57 10.74
C ILE A 16 -8.51 9.07 11.04
N GLN A 17 -8.98 8.25 10.11
CA GLN A 17 -9.00 6.79 10.19
C GLN A 17 -8.18 6.21 9.05
N PHE A 18 -7.27 5.29 9.35
CA PHE A 18 -6.47 4.63 8.33
C PHE A 18 -6.33 3.15 8.63
N ILE A 19 -6.05 2.38 7.59
CA ILE A 19 -5.77 0.94 7.70
C ILE A 19 -4.29 0.72 7.48
N GLN A 20 -3.62 0.10 8.46
CA GLN A 20 -2.23 -0.30 8.34
C GLN A 20 -2.12 -1.78 8.00
N ILE A 21 -1.41 -2.09 6.92
CA ILE A 21 -1.06 -3.45 6.50
C ILE A 21 0.46 -3.51 6.38
N THR A 22 1.06 -4.61 6.83
CA THR A 22 2.51 -4.82 6.85
C THR A 22 2.85 -6.24 6.43
N ASP A 23 4.08 -6.46 5.96
CA ASP A 23 4.66 -7.80 5.74
C ASP A 23 3.81 -8.66 4.78
N THR A 24 3.37 -8.07 3.66
CA THR A 24 2.57 -8.81 2.66
C THR A 24 3.39 -9.84 1.91
N HIS A 25 4.71 -9.65 1.83
CA HIS A 25 5.68 -10.58 1.24
C HIS A 25 5.26 -11.14 -0.12
N LEU A 26 4.64 -10.32 -0.97
CA LEU A 26 4.23 -10.74 -2.31
C LEU A 26 5.46 -11.11 -3.14
N VAL A 27 5.30 -12.11 -3.98
CA VAL A 27 6.31 -12.51 -4.97
C VAL A 27 5.77 -12.31 -6.38
N GLU A 28 6.63 -12.46 -7.38
CA GLU A 28 6.25 -12.38 -8.79
C GLU A 28 5.22 -13.45 -9.17
N ALA A 29 5.41 -14.68 -8.66
CA ALA A 29 4.56 -15.82 -8.96
C ALA A 29 3.18 -15.67 -8.32
N GLU A 30 2.11 -15.93 -9.09
CA GLU A 30 0.73 -15.77 -8.60
C GLU A 30 0.43 -16.73 -7.44
N ASN A 31 0.92 -17.96 -7.55
CA ASN A 31 0.83 -19.00 -6.53
C ASN A 31 2.06 -18.99 -5.61
N GLY A 32 2.57 -17.79 -5.34
CA GLY A 32 3.75 -17.57 -4.52
C GLY A 32 3.52 -17.88 -3.05
N HIS A 33 4.40 -18.69 -2.45
CA HIS A 33 4.28 -19.09 -1.06
C HIS A 33 5.39 -18.52 -0.18
N LEU A 34 5.04 -18.15 1.05
CA LEU A 34 5.97 -17.90 2.15
C LEU A 34 5.57 -18.79 3.32
N LEU A 35 6.50 -19.62 3.81
CA LEU A 35 6.26 -20.56 4.91
C LEU A 35 5.04 -21.48 4.69
N GLY A 36 4.76 -21.83 3.42
CA GLY A 36 3.63 -22.69 3.04
C GLY A 36 2.29 -21.97 2.92
N LEU A 37 2.24 -20.64 3.07
CA LEU A 37 1.05 -19.83 2.84
C LEU A 37 1.15 -19.09 1.51
N GLU A 38 0.10 -19.15 0.70
CA GLU A 38 0.00 -18.33 -0.51
C GLU A 38 -0.18 -16.85 -0.12
N THR A 39 0.81 -16.03 -0.47
CA THR A 39 0.93 -14.65 0.00
C THR A 39 -0.14 -13.74 -0.60
N LEU A 40 -0.45 -13.91 -1.89
CA LEU A 40 -1.52 -13.18 -2.55
C LEU A 40 -2.88 -13.52 -1.94
N HIS A 41 -3.19 -14.81 -1.78
CA HIS A 41 -4.45 -15.23 -1.18
C HIS A 41 -4.61 -14.70 0.25
N SER A 42 -3.53 -14.71 1.03
CA SER A 42 -3.50 -14.12 2.38
C SER A 42 -3.84 -12.63 2.36
N LEU A 43 -3.24 -11.86 1.45
CA LEU A 43 -3.54 -10.44 1.27
C LEU A 43 -5.00 -10.22 0.85
N GLU A 44 -5.51 -10.98 -0.10
CA GLU A 44 -6.92 -10.89 -0.54
C GLU A 44 -7.90 -11.16 0.60
N CYS A 45 -7.60 -12.13 1.47
CA CYS A 45 -8.40 -12.40 2.67
C CYS A 45 -8.43 -11.17 3.60
N VAL A 46 -7.28 -10.56 3.86
CA VAL A 46 -7.19 -9.34 4.68
C VAL A 46 -8.00 -8.20 4.06
N LEU A 47 -7.85 -7.94 2.76
CA LEU A 47 -8.57 -6.86 2.08
C LEU A 47 -10.09 -7.12 2.05
N ASN A 48 -10.52 -8.36 1.93
CA ASN A 48 -11.94 -8.72 2.04
C ASN A 48 -12.49 -8.43 3.45
N SER A 49 -11.74 -8.73 4.50
CA SER A 49 -12.11 -8.34 5.88
C SER A 49 -12.18 -6.83 6.04
N VAL A 50 -11.18 -6.08 5.55
CA VAL A 50 -11.20 -4.61 5.58
C VAL A 50 -12.48 -4.07 4.94
N LYS A 51 -12.83 -4.59 3.75
CA LYS A 51 -14.04 -4.18 3.02
C LYS A 51 -15.34 -4.56 3.74
N ALA A 52 -15.36 -5.67 4.47
CA ALA A 52 -16.55 -6.13 5.19
C ALA A 52 -16.78 -5.37 6.50
N GLU A 53 -15.70 -4.99 7.18
CA GLU A 53 -15.74 -4.46 8.55
C GLU A 53 -15.68 -2.94 8.62
N ASN A 54 -15.21 -2.26 7.57
CA ASN A 54 -15.00 -0.82 7.56
C ASN A 54 -15.87 -0.15 6.50
N SER A 55 -16.67 0.82 6.91
CA SER A 55 -17.54 1.57 5.99
C SER A 55 -16.80 2.70 5.28
N LEU A 56 -15.89 3.39 5.98
CA LEU A 56 -15.09 4.50 5.47
C LEU A 56 -13.74 4.55 6.24
N PHE A 57 -12.67 4.92 5.53
CA PHE A 57 -11.36 5.28 6.07
C PHE A 57 -10.65 6.17 5.05
N ASP A 58 -9.65 6.94 5.50
CA ASP A 58 -9.04 7.99 4.71
C ASP A 58 -7.94 7.49 3.78
N PHE A 59 -7.13 6.53 4.23
CA PHE A 59 -6.00 5.98 3.46
C PHE A 59 -5.48 4.66 4.02
N PHE A 60 -4.65 3.97 3.23
CA PHE A 60 -3.82 2.86 3.68
C PHE A 60 -2.41 3.30 4.06
N VAL A 61 -1.83 2.60 5.02
CA VAL A 61 -0.39 2.60 5.31
C VAL A 61 0.14 1.19 5.05
N MET A 62 1.05 1.06 4.09
CA MET A 62 1.71 -0.20 3.73
C MET A 62 3.13 -0.17 4.31
N SER A 63 3.33 -0.73 5.51
CA SER A 63 4.46 -0.39 6.38
C SER A 63 5.72 -1.27 6.29
N GLY A 64 6.01 -1.86 5.13
CA GLY A 64 7.25 -2.61 4.89
C GLY A 64 7.05 -4.08 4.55
N ASP A 65 8.11 -4.65 3.97
CA ASP A 65 8.18 -6.02 3.47
C ASP A 65 6.97 -6.36 2.56
N LEU A 66 6.72 -5.43 1.64
CA LEU A 66 5.59 -5.52 0.72
C LEU A 66 5.82 -6.64 -0.30
N SER A 67 7.04 -6.74 -0.79
CA SER A 67 7.49 -7.83 -1.64
C SER A 67 8.57 -8.67 -0.95
N GLN A 68 8.51 -9.99 -1.14
CA GLN A 68 9.55 -10.92 -0.68
C GLN A 68 10.76 -10.96 -1.62
N ASP A 69 10.53 -10.82 -2.93
CA ASP A 69 11.54 -10.95 -3.98
C ASP A 69 11.91 -9.61 -4.65
N GLY A 70 11.29 -8.51 -4.23
CA GLY A 70 11.51 -7.17 -4.76
C GLY A 70 11.09 -7.02 -6.22
N SER A 71 10.31 -7.95 -6.78
CA SER A 71 9.94 -7.94 -8.20
C SER A 71 9.01 -6.78 -8.57
N LEU A 72 9.09 -6.30 -9.81
CA LEU A 72 8.17 -5.26 -10.29
C LEU A 72 6.70 -5.74 -10.26
N ARG A 73 6.49 -7.02 -10.55
CA ARG A 73 5.18 -7.68 -10.61
C ARG A 73 4.49 -7.72 -9.25
N SER A 74 5.20 -8.00 -8.17
CA SER A 74 4.62 -8.04 -6.82
C SER A 74 4.04 -6.68 -6.42
N TYR A 75 4.75 -5.59 -6.70
CA TYR A 75 4.28 -4.22 -6.47
C TYR A 75 3.09 -3.84 -7.36
N GLN A 76 3.13 -4.19 -8.66
CA GLN A 76 1.98 -3.98 -9.56
C GLN A 76 0.73 -4.69 -9.03
N ARG A 77 0.90 -5.89 -8.48
CA ARG A 77 -0.17 -6.69 -7.89
C ARG A 77 -0.73 -6.05 -6.63
N LEU A 78 0.14 -5.58 -5.73
CA LEU A 78 -0.29 -4.83 -4.56
C LEU A 78 -1.10 -3.59 -4.94
N LYS A 79 -0.60 -2.79 -5.89
CA LYS A 79 -1.30 -1.60 -6.40
C LYS A 79 -2.69 -1.95 -6.95
N ALA A 80 -2.77 -3.01 -7.75
CA ALA A 80 -4.04 -3.47 -8.31
C ALA A 80 -5.03 -3.95 -7.23
N ALA A 81 -4.55 -4.62 -6.19
CA ALA A 81 -5.37 -5.11 -5.08
C ALA A 81 -5.96 -3.97 -4.23
N LEU A 82 -5.23 -2.85 -4.08
CA LEU A 82 -5.67 -1.68 -3.30
C LEU A 82 -6.59 -0.73 -4.11
N LEU A 83 -6.49 -0.73 -5.44
CA LEU A 83 -7.25 0.15 -6.32
C LEU A 83 -8.78 0.18 -6.07
N PRO A 84 -9.47 -0.93 -5.75
CA PRO A 84 -10.91 -0.94 -5.53
C PRO A 84 -11.40 -0.10 -4.34
N PHE A 85 -10.53 0.20 -3.37
CA PHE A 85 -10.89 1.00 -2.20
C PHE A 85 -10.99 2.50 -2.49
N LYS A 86 -10.40 2.96 -3.60
CA LYS A 86 -10.46 4.37 -4.06
C LYS A 86 -9.99 5.39 -3.01
N VAL A 87 -9.07 4.98 -2.15
CA VAL A 87 -8.38 5.84 -1.19
C VAL A 87 -6.88 5.80 -1.46
N PRO A 88 -6.12 6.83 -1.06
CA PRO A 88 -4.66 6.80 -1.13
C PRO A 88 -4.07 5.60 -0.36
N SER A 89 -2.89 5.17 -0.77
CA SER A 89 -2.05 4.26 0.03
C SER A 89 -0.65 4.82 0.12
N PHE A 90 -0.01 4.74 1.27
CA PHE A 90 1.34 5.26 1.49
C PHE A 90 2.28 4.11 1.81
N TRP A 91 3.35 3.96 1.03
CA TRP A 91 4.19 2.76 1.05
C TRP A 91 5.54 3.07 1.69
N PHE A 92 5.93 2.22 2.62
CA PHE A 92 7.24 2.22 3.26
C PHE A 92 7.97 0.95 2.85
N ALA A 93 9.25 1.07 2.51
CA ALA A 93 10.06 -0.08 2.14
C ALA A 93 10.54 -0.81 3.41
N GLY A 94 10.39 -2.13 3.43
CA GLY A 94 11.08 -3.01 4.37
C GLY A 94 12.43 -3.46 3.83
N ASN A 95 13.06 -4.44 4.49
CA ASN A 95 14.38 -4.94 4.09
C ASN A 95 14.33 -5.88 2.88
N HIS A 96 13.17 -6.48 2.57
CA HIS A 96 12.99 -7.28 1.36
C HIS A 96 12.67 -6.45 0.12
N ASP A 97 12.31 -5.19 0.29
CA ASP A 97 11.79 -4.37 -0.79
C ASP A 97 12.88 -3.79 -1.69
N CYS A 98 12.56 -3.67 -2.98
CA CYS A 98 13.39 -3.01 -3.98
C CYS A 98 12.86 -1.59 -4.27
N MET A 99 13.56 -0.58 -3.74
CA MET A 99 13.18 0.84 -3.90
C MET A 99 12.97 1.26 -5.35
N GLU A 100 13.83 0.81 -6.27
CA GLU A 100 13.74 1.16 -7.70
C GLU A 100 12.43 0.66 -8.32
N ASN A 101 12.05 -0.59 -8.03
CA ASN A 101 10.81 -1.18 -8.55
C ASN A 101 9.57 -0.61 -7.88
N MET A 102 9.62 -0.34 -6.57
CA MET A 102 8.56 0.37 -5.88
C MET A 102 8.30 1.74 -6.51
N GLN A 103 9.36 2.52 -6.75
CA GLN A 103 9.29 3.82 -7.41
C GLN A 103 8.74 3.69 -8.84
N ALA A 104 9.20 2.71 -9.63
CA ALA A 104 8.71 2.49 -10.98
C ALA A 104 7.19 2.22 -11.03
N VAL A 105 6.64 1.45 -10.09
CA VAL A 105 5.19 1.21 -9.99
C VAL A 105 4.44 2.43 -9.49
N CYS A 106 5.10 3.26 -8.68
CA CYS A 106 4.52 4.43 -8.05
C CYS A 106 4.77 5.74 -8.81
N GLN A 107 5.47 5.74 -9.95
CA GLN A 107 5.90 6.94 -10.69
C GLN A 107 4.75 7.90 -11.03
N ASP A 108 3.55 7.37 -11.28
CA ASP A 108 2.34 8.16 -11.58
C ASP A 108 1.36 8.25 -10.40
N THR A 109 1.86 8.01 -9.18
CA THR A 109 1.04 7.98 -7.96
C THR A 109 1.76 8.65 -6.82
N GLU A 110 1.00 9.04 -5.82
CA GLU A 110 1.54 9.75 -4.66
C GLU A 110 1.99 8.81 -3.54
N HIS A 111 2.02 7.49 -3.79
CA HIS A 111 2.34 6.43 -2.83
C HIS A 111 3.71 6.60 -2.15
N PHE A 112 4.62 7.39 -2.76
CA PHE A 112 5.99 7.65 -2.30
C PHE A 112 6.27 9.10 -1.90
N ASN A 113 5.25 9.97 -1.87
CA ASN A 113 5.47 11.37 -1.50
C ASN A 113 5.57 11.48 0.02
N ASN A 114 6.80 11.48 0.53
CA ASN A 114 7.11 11.79 1.93
C ASN A 114 6.76 13.25 2.23
N VAL A 115 5.52 13.51 2.66
CA VAL A 115 5.10 14.84 3.12
C VAL A 115 5.05 14.83 4.65
N ILE A 116 6.19 15.09 5.29
CA ILE A 116 6.21 15.49 6.71
C ILE A 116 5.96 17.00 6.74
N ARG A 117 4.76 17.43 7.12
CA ARG A 117 4.51 18.84 7.47
C ARG A 117 4.52 18.96 9.00
N THR A 118 5.53 19.64 9.52
CA THR A 118 5.58 20.14 10.90
C THR A 118 5.04 21.56 10.95
#